data_AF-A0A3Q2VPF7-F1
#
_entry.id   AF-A0A3Q2VPF7-F1
#
_cell.length_a   1.000
_cell.length_b   1.000
_cell.length_c   1.000
_cell.angle_alpha   90.00
_cell.angle_beta   90.00
_cell.angle_gamma   90.00
#
_symmetry.space_group_name_H-M   'P 1'
#
loop_
_entity.id
_entity.type
_entity.pdbx_description
1 polymer ?
#
loop_
_entity_poly.entity_id
_entity_poly.type
_entity_poly.pdbx_seq_one_letter_code
_entity_poly.pdbx_strand_id
1 'polypeptide(L)'
;MSSIHLDMKDIENAVLNMDNTVVDLETLQALYENRAQDDEMDSIKKHIKSAKGKEDAKPLDKPEQFLFQLSQISNFSERVFCILFQSTFHECITSILRKIEILQKVCKTLQSSEAVLQVLGLVLAFGNFMNGGNRSRGQADGFTLDILPKLKDVKSSDNSQSLLSYIVAYYLRHFDEDAGKETCVYPLPEPLDLFQASQMKFEDFQRDLRKLRKDLNACSAETEKVCKLSSEENLQPFKDKMDEFLNRAKTELETQENQLAETQKIFLELSVSFSVKPKAGEKEVSPHTFFSIWHEFSTDFKDQWKKQNKLILQERKQSWVRRSEADNGKLSSPSLLHKLCLYNLTRVISHF
;
A
#
# COMPACT_ATOMS: atom_id res chain seq x y z
N MET A 1 13.71 -13.83 30.32
CA MET A 1 12.93 -12.60 30.09
C MET A 1 13.25 -11.64 31.20
N SER A 2 14.15 -10.69 30.93
CA SER A 2 14.73 -9.78 31.93
C SER A 2 13.87 -8.53 32.08
N SER A 3 13.11 -8.50 33.17
CA SER A 3 12.80 -7.33 34.00
C SER A 3 12.21 -6.08 33.33
N ILE A 4 10.95 -6.16 32.88
CA ILE A 4 10.01 -5.07 33.22
C ILE A 4 9.48 -5.43 34.61
N HIS A 5 9.77 -4.59 35.61
CA HIS A 5 9.07 -4.68 36.89
C HIS A 5 7.65 -4.18 36.63
N LEU A 6 6.76 -5.09 36.23
CA LEU A 6 5.38 -4.78 35.92
C LEU A 6 4.61 -4.64 37.24
N ASP A 7 4.30 -3.40 37.65
CA ASP A 7 3.46 -3.16 38.82
C ASP A 7 2.00 -3.48 38.46
N MET A 8 1.28 -4.13 39.37
CA MET A 8 -0.15 -4.43 39.20
C MET A 8 -0.97 -3.15 38.97
N LYS A 9 -0.55 -2.02 39.56
CA LYS A 9 -1.18 -0.72 39.35
C LYS A 9 -1.04 -0.22 37.90
N ASP A 10 0.10 -0.48 37.27
CA ASP A 10 0.33 -0.07 35.88
C ASP A 10 -0.55 -0.90 34.94
N ILE A 11 -0.71 -2.20 35.22
CA ILE A 11 -1.61 -3.10 34.48
C ILE A 11 -3.06 -2.65 34.65
N GLU A 12 -3.50 -2.40 35.89
CA GLU A 12 -4.86 -1.95 36.18
C GLU A 12 -5.16 -0.62 35.49
N ASN A 13 -4.24 0.35 35.58
CA ASN A 13 -4.35 1.62 34.88
C ASN A 13 -4.45 1.42 33.37
N ALA A 14 -3.58 0.60 32.78
CA ALA A 14 -3.59 0.36 31.33
C ALA A 14 -4.91 -0.24 30.84
N VAL A 15 -5.47 -1.19 31.59
CA VAL A 15 -6.70 -1.90 31.22
C VAL A 15 -7.95 -1.06 31.47
N LEU A 16 -8.05 -0.37 32.62
CA LEU A 16 -9.23 0.43 32.95
C LEU A 16 -9.28 1.72 32.11
N ASN A 17 -8.14 2.37 31.89
CA ASN A 17 -8.08 3.64 31.16
C ASN A 17 -7.81 3.49 29.66
N MET A 18 -7.58 2.26 29.18
CA MET A 18 -7.16 1.98 27.80
C MET A 18 -5.93 2.80 27.42
N ASP A 19 -4.89 2.72 28.25
CA ASP A 19 -3.63 3.45 28.11
C ASP A 19 -2.46 2.45 28.09
N ASN A 20 -1.98 2.17 26.89
CA ASN A 20 -0.90 1.22 26.63
C ASN A 20 0.47 1.89 26.46
N THR A 21 0.67 3.09 27.04
CA THR A 21 1.96 3.80 26.97
C THR A 21 3.02 3.22 27.92
N VAL A 22 2.60 2.73 29.09
CA VAL A 22 3.48 2.11 30.10
C VAL A 22 3.50 0.59 29.95
N VAL A 23 2.33 -0.02 29.76
CA VAL A 23 2.17 -1.45 29.48
C VAL A 23 1.81 -1.61 28.01
N ASP A 24 2.79 -2.02 27.20
CA ASP A 24 2.61 -2.15 25.76
C ASP A 24 1.68 -3.30 25.36
N LEU A 25 1.31 -3.32 24.08
CA LEU A 25 0.37 -4.33 23.53
C LEU A 25 0.94 -5.76 23.59
N GLU A 26 2.26 -5.93 23.45
CA GLU A 26 2.90 -7.24 23.54
C GLU A 26 2.78 -7.80 24.97
N THR A 27 2.99 -6.95 25.97
CA THR A 27 2.81 -7.31 27.38
C THR A 27 1.34 -7.60 27.68
N LEU A 28 0.40 -6.77 27.20
CA LEU A 28 -1.04 -7.04 27.36
C LEU A 28 -1.47 -8.35 26.69
N GLN A 29 -0.93 -8.67 25.51
CA GLN A 29 -1.15 -9.95 24.83
C GLN A 29 -0.64 -11.11 25.68
N ALA A 30 0.58 -11.02 26.21
CA ALA A 30 1.15 -12.05 27.07
C ALA A 30 0.32 -12.24 28.35
N LEU A 31 -0.13 -11.16 28.99
CA LEU A 31 -1.01 -11.23 30.16
C LEU A 31 -2.36 -11.86 29.82
N TYR A 32 -2.92 -11.53 28.65
CA TYR A 32 -4.16 -12.13 28.18
C TYR A 32 -4.01 -13.63 27.98
N GLU A 33 -2.96 -14.09 27.30
CA GLU A 33 -2.73 -15.52 27.02
C GLU A 33 -2.44 -16.33 28.29
N ASN A 34 -1.75 -15.73 29.27
CA ASN A 34 -1.37 -16.40 30.51
C ASN A 34 -2.35 -16.15 31.67
N ARG A 35 -3.51 -15.53 31.43
CA ARG A 35 -4.53 -15.34 32.46
C ARG A 35 -5.05 -16.71 32.93
N ALA A 36 -5.44 -16.78 34.20
CA ALA A 36 -6.00 -18.00 34.77
C ALA A 36 -7.23 -18.46 34.00
N GLN A 37 -7.27 -19.74 33.68
CA GLN A 37 -8.48 -20.39 33.17
C GLN A 37 -9.51 -20.58 34.30
N ASP A 38 -10.75 -20.89 33.94
CA ASP A 38 -11.86 -20.97 34.89
C ASP A 38 -11.61 -22.00 36.02
N ASP A 39 -11.03 -23.15 35.69
CA ASP A 39 -10.69 -24.23 36.62
C ASP A 39 -9.52 -23.87 37.56
N GLU A 40 -8.50 -23.19 37.03
CA GLU A 40 -7.40 -22.64 37.82
C GLU A 40 -7.91 -21.58 38.79
N MET A 41 -8.76 -20.67 38.31
CA MET A 41 -9.35 -19.60 39.11
C MET A 41 -10.26 -20.14 40.21
N ASP A 42 -11.04 -21.18 39.93
CA ASP A 42 -11.87 -21.85 40.93
C ASP A 42 -11.03 -22.52 42.01
N SER A 43 -9.91 -23.14 41.63
CA SER A 43 -8.96 -23.75 42.56
C SER A 43 -8.32 -22.71 43.48
N ILE A 44 -7.87 -21.59 42.92
CA ILE A 44 -7.32 -20.43 43.66
C ILE A 44 -8.36 -19.87 44.64
N LYS A 45 -9.59 -19.61 44.18
CA LYS A 45 -10.68 -19.07 45.02
C LYS A 45 -11.05 -20.04 46.15
N LYS A 46 -11.07 -21.34 45.87
CA LYS A 46 -11.36 -22.38 46.88
C LYS A 46 -10.27 -22.41 47.96
N HIS A 47 -9.00 -22.32 47.57
CA HIS A 47 -7.88 -22.25 48.50
C HIS A 47 -8.00 -21.02 49.42
N ILE A 48 -8.19 -19.82 48.84
CA ILE A 48 -8.38 -18.57 49.59
C ILE A 48 -9.53 -18.69 50.59
N LYS A 49 -10.68 -19.23 50.16
CA LYS A 49 -11.84 -19.45 51.06
C LYS A 49 -11.51 -20.42 52.19
N SER A 50 -10.79 -21.51 51.91
CA SER A 50 -10.46 -22.53 52.90
C SER A 50 -9.38 -22.12 53.90
N ALA A 51 -8.55 -21.14 53.51
CA ALA A 51 -7.51 -20.52 54.31
C ALA A 51 -8.03 -19.36 55.19
N LYS A 52 -9.16 -18.74 54.82
CA LYS A 52 -9.74 -17.60 55.55
C LYS A 52 -10.08 -18.00 57.00
N GLY A 53 -9.43 -17.34 57.96
CA GLY A 53 -9.66 -17.56 59.40
C GLY A 53 -8.84 -18.69 60.04
N LYS A 54 -7.82 -19.22 59.34
CA LYS A 54 -6.85 -20.17 59.90
C LYS A 54 -5.46 -19.52 59.93
N GLU A 55 -4.88 -19.39 61.12
CA GLU A 55 -3.55 -18.77 61.28
C GLU A 55 -2.42 -19.58 60.62
N ASP A 56 -2.58 -20.90 60.48
CA ASP A 56 -1.56 -21.80 59.89
C ASP A 56 -1.80 -22.15 58.41
N ALA A 57 -2.69 -21.43 57.72
CA ALA A 57 -2.97 -21.75 56.31
C ALA A 57 -1.79 -21.33 55.41
N LYS A 58 -1.33 -22.27 54.57
CA LYS A 58 -0.29 -21.99 53.57
C LYS A 58 -0.78 -20.90 52.59
N PRO A 59 -0.05 -19.80 52.38
CA PRO A 59 -0.41 -18.80 51.38
C PRO A 59 -0.32 -19.37 49.96
N LEU A 60 -1.01 -18.72 49.02
CA LEU A 60 -0.82 -18.98 47.58
C LEU A 60 0.64 -18.72 47.19
N ASP A 61 1.14 -19.44 46.19
CA ASP A 61 2.46 -19.14 45.64
C ASP A 61 2.39 -17.87 44.75
N LYS A 62 3.54 -17.22 44.51
CA LYS A 62 3.59 -15.93 43.80
C LYS A 62 2.84 -15.92 42.44
N PRO A 63 2.93 -16.96 41.59
CA PRO A 63 2.18 -16.99 40.33
C PRO A 63 0.66 -17.00 40.56
N GLU A 64 0.16 -17.80 41.50
CA GLU A 64 -1.26 -17.87 41.82
C GLU A 64 -1.77 -16.55 42.43
N GLN A 65 -0.95 -15.89 43.26
CA GLN A 65 -1.25 -14.55 43.76
C GLN A 65 -1.37 -13.55 42.61
N PHE A 66 -0.46 -13.57 41.64
CA PHE A 66 -0.48 -12.67 40.49
C PHE A 66 -1.72 -12.91 39.61
N LEU A 67 -2.04 -14.18 39.29
CA LEU A 67 -3.23 -14.53 38.54
C LEU A 67 -4.52 -14.12 39.26
N PHE A 68 -4.55 -14.29 40.58
CA PHE A 68 -5.67 -13.82 41.40
C PHE A 68 -5.79 -12.30 41.33
N GLN A 69 -4.70 -11.55 41.52
CA GLN A 69 -4.69 -10.08 41.42
C GLN A 69 -5.18 -9.60 40.04
N LEU A 70 -4.71 -10.22 38.96
CA LEU A 70 -5.14 -9.92 37.60
C LEU A 70 -6.66 -10.10 37.44
N SER A 71 -7.22 -11.17 38.03
CA SER A 71 -8.66 -11.43 38.01
C SER A 71 -9.50 -10.44 38.83
N GLN A 72 -8.87 -9.65 39.70
CA GLN A 72 -9.57 -8.60 40.45
C GLN A 72 -9.78 -7.34 39.61
N ILE A 73 -9.03 -7.16 38.51
CA ILE A 73 -9.27 -6.06 37.57
C ILE A 73 -10.62 -6.32 36.87
N SER A 74 -11.53 -5.34 36.98
CA SER A 74 -12.90 -5.46 36.47
C SER A 74 -12.92 -5.80 34.97
N ASN A 75 -13.49 -6.96 34.63
CA ASN A 75 -13.60 -7.46 33.25
C ASN A 75 -12.27 -7.45 32.48
N PHE A 76 -11.18 -7.85 33.15
CA PHE A 76 -9.83 -7.85 32.58
C PHE A 76 -9.76 -8.49 31.17
N SER A 77 -10.28 -9.71 31.03
CA SER A 77 -10.22 -10.47 29.77
C SER A 77 -10.89 -9.70 28.64
N GLU A 78 -12.12 -9.23 28.87
CA GLU A 78 -12.91 -8.54 27.86
C GLU A 78 -12.28 -7.21 27.45
N ARG A 79 -11.79 -6.44 28.42
CA ARG A 79 -11.13 -5.15 28.15
C ARG A 79 -9.84 -5.32 27.36
N VAL A 80 -8.99 -6.26 27.75
CA VAL A 80 -7.72 -6.52 27.05
C VAL A 80 -7.99 -7.04 25.64
N PHE A 81 -8.98 -7.92 25.46
CA PHE A 81 -9.41 -8.35 24.13
C PHE A 81 -9.80 -7.15 23.24
N CYS A 82 -10.62 -6.22 23.75
CA CYS A 82 -11.01 -5.02 23.02
C CYS A 82 -9.80 -4.11 22.68
N ILE A 83 -8.88 -3.89 23.62
CA ILE A 83 -7.67 -3.08 23.42
C ILE A 83 -6.80 -3.67 22.30
N LEU A 84 -6.55 -4.98 22.35
CA LEU A 84 -5.73 -5.68 21.36
C LEU A 84 -6.41 -5.65 19.98
N PHE A 85 -7.71 -5.92 19.94
CA PHE A 85 -8.48 -5.90 18.71
C PHE A 85 -8.50 -4.50 18.06
N GLN A 86 -8.61 -3.43 18.84
CA GLN A 86 -8.54 -2.06 18.31
C GLN A 86 -7.27 -1.83 17.49
N SER A 87 -6.11 -2.27 18.00
CA SER A 87 -4.84 -2.15 17.27
C SER A 87 -4.81 -3.01 16.02
N THR A 88 -5.16 -4.30 16.15
CA THR A 88 -5.15 -5.23 15.02
C THR A 88 -6.12 -4.80 13.91
N PHE A 89 -7.30 -4.29 14.27
CA PHE A 89 -8.27 -3.76 13.31
C PHE A 89 -7.65 -2.62 12.50
N HIS A 90 -7.04 -1.64 13.17
CA HIS A 90 -6.42 -0.49 12.51
C HIS A 90 -5.30 -0.89 11.54
N GLU A 91 -4.43 -1.81 11.95
CA GLU A 91 -3.35 -2.32 11.09
C GLU A 91 -3.91 -3.06 9.87
N CYS A 92 -4.87 -3.96 10.07
CA CYS A 92 -5.44 -4.75 8.99
C CYS A 92 -6.23 -3.89 8.00
N ILE A 93 -7.10 -3.00 8.48
CA ILE A 93 -7.94 -2.17 7.60
C ILE A 93 -7.09 -1.17 6.80
N THR A 94 -6.04 -0.59 7.42
CA THR A 94 -5.08 0.29 6.74
C THR A 94 -4.29 -0.46 5.66
N SER A 95 -3.88 -1.70 5.95
CA SER A 95 -3.20 -2.56 4.97
C SER A 95 -4.09 -2.89 3.77
N ILE A 96 -5.37 -3.17 4.01
CA ILE A 96 -6.37 -3.40 2.95
C ILE A 96 -6.57 -2.14 2.11
N LEU A 97 -6.80 -0.98 2.75
CA LEU A 97 -6.98 0.30 2.08
C LEU A 97 -5.84 0.59 1.10
N ARG A 98 -4.58 0.54 1.57
CA ARG A 98 -3.40 0.82 0.73
C ARG A 98 -3.33 -0.07 -0.52
N LYS A 99 -3.67 -1.35 -0.36
CA LYS A 99 -3.67 -2.30 -1.48
C LYS A 99 -4.82 -2.03 -2.47
N ILE A 100 -6.01 -1.67 -1.97
CA ILE A 100 -7.14 -1.24 -2.82
C ILE A 100 -6.77 0.04 -3.58
N GLU A 101 -6.15 1.03 -2.93
CA GLU A 101 -5.70 2.27 -3.58
C GLU A 101 -4.70 2.00 -4.71
N ILE A 102 -3.77 1.06 -4.54
CA ILE A 102 -2.85 0.63 -5.60
C ILE A 102 -3.64 0.07 -6.78
N LEU A 103 -4.57 -0.87 -6.55
CA LEU A 103 -5.41 -1.47 -7.60
C LEU A 103 -6.22 -0.40 -8.35
N GLN A 104 -6.88 0.50 -7.62
CA GLN A 104 -7.65 1.60 -8.20
C GLN A 104 -6.77 2.53 -9.04
N LYS A 105 -5.60 2.89 -8.53
CA LYS A 105 -4.65 3.76 -9.23
C LYS A 105 -4.18 3.13 -10.54
N VAL A 106 -3.75 1.86 -10.53
CA VAL A 106 -3.29 1.20 -11.77
C VAL A 106 -4.43 0.98 -12.76
N CYS A 107 -5.62 0.58 -12.29
CA CYS A 107 -6.80 0.43 -13.15
C CYS A 107 -7.17 1.74 -13.82
N LYS A 108 -7.32 2.82 -13.04
CA LYS A 108 -7.68 4.15 -13.56
C LYS A 108 -6.66 4.67 -14.55
N THR A 109 -5.36 4.53 -14.23
CA THR A 109 -4.28 4.96 -15.13
C THR A 109 -4.35 4.21 -16.46
N LEU A 110 -4.51 2.88 -16.45
CA LEU A 110 -4.60 2.09 -17.67
C LEU A 110 -5.89 2.34 -18.45
N GLN A 111 -6.98 2.71 -17.78
CA GLN A 111 -8.27 2.98 -18.40
C GLN A 111 -8.33 4.33 -19.12
N SER A 112 -7.76 5.38 -18.52
CA SER A 112 -8.04 6.76 -18.96
C SER A 112 -6.81 7.63 -19.18
N SER A 113 -5.58 7.14 -18.97
CA SER A 113 -4.38 7.95 -19.22
C SER A 113 -4.16 8.17 -20.71
N GLU A 114 -4.14 9.43 -21.13
CA GLU A 114 -3.81 9.79 -22.51
C GLU A 114 -2.42 9.27 -22.90
N ALA A 115 -1.44 9.35 -21.99
CA ALA A 115 -0.09 8.87 -22.23
C ALA A 115 -0.05 7.35 -22.50
N VAL A 116 -0.87 6.57 -21.77
CA VAL A 116 -1.01 5.12 -22.02
C VAL A 116 -1.62 4.89 -23.41
N LEU A 117 -2.68 5.62 -23.76
CA LEU A 117 -3.32 5.51 -25.08
C LEU A 117 -2.39 5.90 -26.23
N GLN A 118 -1.56 6.94 -26.05
CA GLN A 118 -0.55 7.37 -27.03
C GLN A 118 0.51 6.28 -27.23
N VAL A 119 1.01 5.66 -26.14
CA VAL A 119 1.96 4.53 -26.23
C VAL A 119 1.34 3.35 -27.00
N LEU A 120 0.10 2.96 -26.67
CA LEU A 120 -0.60 1.88 -27.38
C LEU A 120 -0.85 2.24 -28.85
N GLY A 121 -1.19 3.51 -29.13
CA GLY A 121 -1.34 4.03 -30.49
C GLY A 121 -0.06 3.95 -31.31
N LEU A 122 1.10 4.24 -30.71
CA LEU A 122 2.40 4.06 -31.36
C LEU A 122 2.71 2.60 -31.67
N VAL A 123 2.40 1.70 -30.75
CA VAL A 123 2.54 0.25 -30.97
C VAL A 123 1.69 -0.19 -32.15
N LEU A 124 0.42 0.24 -32.21
CA LEU A 124 -0.48 -0.07 -33.31
C LEU A 124 0.01 0.51 -34.65
N ALA A 125 0.38 1.79 -34.66
CA ALA A 125 0.81 2.50 -35.86
C ALA A 125 2.08 1.89 -36.47
N PHE A 126 3.13 1.66 -35.66
CA PHE A 126 4.35 1.04 -36.15
C PHE A 126 4.15 -0.43 -36.50
N GLY A 127 3.34 -1.17 -35.74
CA GLY A 127 2.95 -2.54 -36.08
C GLY A 127 2.29 -2.62 -37.46
N ASN A 128 1.33 -1.74 -37.74
CA ASN A 128 0.65 -1.66 -39.03
C ASN A 128 1.59 -1.27 -40.18
N PHE A 129 2.48 -0.30 -39.93
CA PHE A 129 3.46 0.11 -40.93
C PHE A 129 4.43 -1.03 -41.28
N MET A 130 4.99 -1.70 -40.27
CA MET A 130 5.95 -2.80 -40.46
C MET A 130 5.33 -4.03 -41.12
N ASN A 131 4.02 -4.26 -40.94
CA ASN A 131 3.30 -5.37 -41.55
C ASN A 131 2.51 -4.97 -42.81
N GLY A 132 2.84 -3.82 -43.41
CA GLY A 132 2.22 -3.36 -44.67
C GLY A 132 2.26 -4.43 -45.76
N GLY A 133 1.11 -4.69 -46.39
CA GLY A 133 0.96 -5.73 -47.41
C GLY A 133 0.66 -7.14 -46.88
N ASN A 134 0.78 -7.37 -45.57
CA ASN A 134 0.33 -8.63 -44.94
C ASN A 134 -1.16 -8.56 -44.59
N ARG A 135 -2.00 -9.34 -45.27
CA ARG A 135 -3.46 -9.34 -45.08
C ARG A 135 -3.93 -9.78 -43.68
N SER A 136 -3.10 -10.46 -42.89
CA SER A 136 -3.49 -10.94 -41.54
C SER A 136 -2.82 -10.17 -40.40
N ARG A 137 -1.87 -9.27 -40.69
CA ARG A 137 -1.09 -8.54 -39.67
C ARG A 137 -0.95 -7.04 -39.91
N GLY A 138 -1.19 -6.57 -41.13
CA GLY A 138 -1.28 -5.14 -41.45
C GLY A 138 -2.72 -4.67 -41.45
N GLN A 139 -2.93 -3.36 -41.27
CA GLN A 139 -4.28 -2.74 -41.17
C GLN A 139 -5.13 -3.32 -40.04
N ALA A 140 -4.50 -3.63 -38.90
CA ALA A 140 -5.20 -4.04 -37.69
C ALA A 140 -5.83 -2.82 -36.98
N ASP A 141 -7.02 -3.03 -36.41
CA ASP A 141 -7.71 -2.04 -35.56
C ASP A 141 -7.23 -2.09 -34.09
N GLY A 142 -6.49 -3.13 -33.73
CA GLY A 142 -5.97 -3.35 -32.38
C GLY A 142 -5.06 -4.57 -32.33
N PHE A 143 -4.53 -4.84 -31.14
CA PHE A 143 -3.67 -5.98 -30.87
C PHE A 143 -3.95 -6.56 -29.49
N THR A 144 -3.61 -7.82 -29.29
CA THR A 144 -3.70 -8.48 -27.99
C THR A 144 -2.54 -8.04 -27.08
N LEU A 145 -2.81 -7.84 -25.79
CA LEU A 145 -1.81 -7.31 -24.85
C LEU A 145 -0.52 -8.15 -24.73
N ASP A 146 -0.56 -9.44 -25.07
CA ASP A 146 0.61 -10.34 -25.00
C ASP A 146 1.76 -9.96 -25.96
N ILE A 147 1.51 -9.05 -26.91
CA ILE A 147 2.56 -8.53 -27.79
C ILE A 147 3.44 -7.50 -27.09
N LEU A 148 2.95 -6.81 -26.05
CA LEU A 148 3.66 -5.69 -25.43
C LEU A 148 5.05 -6.09 -24.91
N PRO A 149 5.21 -7.20 -24.15
CA PRO A 149 6.53 -7.60 -23.68
C PRO A 149 7.48 -8.04 -24.81
N LYS A 150 6.93 -8.51 -25.94
CA LYS A 150 7.70 -9.00 -27.10
C LYS A 150 8.32 -7.87 -27.94
N LEU A 151 7.93 -6.62 -27.72
CA LEU A 151 8.44 -5.47 -28.48
C LEU A 151 9.95 -5.24 -28.29
N LYS A 152 10.53 -5.74 -27.19
CA LYS A 152 11.98 -5.67 -26.95
C LYS A 152 12.79 -6.61 -27.86
N ASP A 153 12.15 -7.66 -28.36
CA ASP A 153 12.77 -8.74 -29.14
C ASP A 153 12.75 -8.45 -30.65
N VAL A 154 11.86 -7.56 -31.10
CA VAL A 154 11.85 -7.09 -32.49
C VAL A 154 12.97 -6.08 -32.68
N LYS A 155 14.00 -6.43 -33.44
CA LYS A 155 15.20 -5.62 -33.67
C LYS A 155 15.27 -5.05 -35.09
N SER A 156 16.00 -3.94 -35.23
CA SER A 156 16.48 -3.45 -36.53
C SER A 156 17.40 -4.49 -37.19
N SER A 157 17.59 -4.38 -38.52
CA SER A 157 18.41 -5.34 -39.30
C SER A 157 19.87 -5.41 -38.85
N ASP A 158 20.39 -4.33 -38.26
CA ASP A 158 21.73 -4.23 -37.70
C ASP A 158 21.80 -4.56 -36.20
N ASN A 159 20.69 -4.97 -35.59
CA ASN A 159 20.54 -5.25 -34.15
C ASN A 159 20.85 -4.07 -33.21
N SER A 160 20.96 -2.84 -33.72
CA SER A 160 21.34 -1.67 -32.92
C SER A 160 20.19 -1.14 -32.05
N GLN A 161 18.93 -1.36 -32.46
CA GLN A 161 17.75 -0.85 -31.76
C GLN A 161 16.60 -1.87 -31.77
N SER A 162 15.85 -1.96 -30.66
CA SER A 162 14.56 -2.68 -30.64
C SER A 162 13.39 -1.77 -30.98
N LEU A 163 12.28 -2.35 -31.44
CA LEU A 163 11.03 -1.64 -31.66
C LEU A 163 10.57 -0.93 -30.38
N LEU A 164 10.69 -1.57 -29.21
CA LEU A 164 10.43 -0.92 -27.92
C LEU A 164 11.30 0.34 -27.72
N SER A 165 12.62 0.24 -27.96
CA SER A 165 13.53 1.38 -27.78
C SER A 165 13.20 2.50 -28.77
N TYR A 166 12.76 2.16 -29.98
CA TYR A 166 12.31 3.12 -30.98
C TYR A 166 11.00 3.82 -30.57
N ILE A 167 10.00 3.06 -30.09
CA ILE A 167 8.73 3.62 -29.59
C ILE A 167 8.98 4.61 -28.46
N VAL A 168 9.81 4.26 -27.49
CA VAL A 168 10.15 5.13 -26.35
C VAL A 168 10.86 6.39 -26.82
N ALA A 169 11.82 6.24 -27.73
CA ALA A 169 12.55 7.35 -28.34
C ALA A 169 11.62 8.29 -29.11
N TYR A 170 10.62 7.74 -29.80
CA TYR A 170 9.61 8.51 -30.54
C TYR A 170 8.65 9.22 -29.58
N TYR A 171 8.15 8.50 -28.56
CA TYR A 171 7.26 9.06 -27.54
C TYR A 171 7.88 10.31 -26.90
N LEU A 172 9.11 10.20 -26.41
CA LEU A 172 9.81 11.31 -25.78
C LEU A 172 10.04 12.49 -26.73
N ARG A 173 10.30 12.24 -28.02
CA ARG A 173 10.59 13.33 -28.97
C ARG A 173 9.33 14.05 -29.48
N HIS A 174 8.17 13.40 -29.42
CA HIS A 174 6.96 13.88 -30.09
C HIS A 174 5.78 14.12 -29.16
N PHE A 175 5.72 13.49 -27.99
CA PHE A 175 4.61 13.60 -27.05
C PHE A 175 5.02 14.19 -25.69
N ASP A 176 6.32 14.22 -25.36
CA ASP A 176 6.81 14.73 -24.09
C ASP A 176 7.62 16.02 -24.27
N GLU A 177 7.00 17.17 -24.01
CA GLU A 177 7.64 18.49 -24.09
C GLU A 177 8.81 18.65 -23.09
N ASP A 178 8.79 17.85 -22.03
CA ASP A 178 9.76 17.82 -20.95
C ASP A 178 10.81 16.73 -21.11
N ALA A 179 10.81 16.00 -22.23
CA ALA A 179 11.82 14.97 -22.48
C ALA A 179 13.25 15.47 -22.24
N GLY A 180 14.02 14.76 -21.43
CA GLY A 180 15.35 15.16 -21.01
C GLY A 180 15.42 16.34 -20.03
N LYS A 181 14.32 16.74 -19.38
CA LYS A 181 14.28 17.65 -18.23
C LYS A 181 13.98 16.87 -16.94
N GLU A 182 14.21 17.49 -15.79
CA GLU A 182 13.86 16.92 -14.48
C GLU A 182 12.35 16.81 -14.25
N THR A 183 11.54 17.60 -14.96
CA THR A 183 10.07 17.58 -14.89
C THR A 183 9.42 16.49 -15.75
N CYS A 184 10.22 15.71 -16.48
CA CYS A 184 9.72 14.62 -17.33
C CYS A 184 9.02 13.55 -16.49
N VAL A 185 7.78 13.21 -16.85
CA VAL A 185 6.94 12.25 -16.11
C VAL A 185 6.89 10.93 -16.87
N TYR A 186 7.06 9.83 -16.15
CA TYR A 186 6.96 8.49 -16.72
C TYR A 186 5.51 8.22 -17.18
N PRO A 187 5.27 7.79 -18.45
CA PRO A 187 3.93 7.81 -19.05
C PRO A 187 3.03 6.61 -18.71
N LEU A 188 3.58 5.56 -18.09
CA LEU A 188 2.87 4.32 -17.77
C LEU A 188 2.74 4.18 -16.24
N PRO A 189 1.87 3.29 -15.72
CA PRO A 189 1.87 2.96 -14.30
C PRO A 189 3.25 2.46 -13.86
N GLU A 190 3.63 2.79 -12.64
CA GLU A 190 4.94 2.42 -12.09
C GLU A 190 5.12 0.88 -12.04
N PRO A 191 6.28 0.33 -12.45
CA PRO A 191 6.51 -1.11 -12.42
C PRO A 191 6.27 -1.75 -11.06
N LEU A 192 6.63 -1.04 -9.97
CA LEU A 192 6.41 -1.53 -8.61
C LEU A 192 4.91 -1.68 -8.29
N ASP A 193 4.09 -0.70 -8.66
CA ASP A 193 2.64 -0.73 -8.43
C ASP A 193 2.00 -1.87 -9.23
N LEU A 194 2.43 -2.07 -10.49
CA LEU A 194 1.97 -3.18 -11.34
C LEU A 194 2.41 -4.54 -10.79
N PHE A 195 3.64 -4.65 -10.31
CA PHE A 195 4.13 -5.86 -9.66
C PHE A 195 3.28 -6.18 -8.44
N GLN A 196 3.07 -5.22 -7.54
CA GLN A 196 2.24 -5.40 -6.35
C GLN A 196 0.81 -5.81 -6.72
N ALA A 197 0.16 -5.11 -7.65
CA ALA A 197 -1.17 -5.44 -8.14
C ALA A 197 -1.25 -6.86 -8.72
N SER A 198 -0.20 -7.30 -9.42
CA SER A 198 -0.12 -8.67 -9.98
C SER A 198 -0.03 -9.78 -8.92
N GLN A 199 0.37 -9.47 -7.69
CA GLN A 199 0.43 -10.43 -6.57
C GLN A 199 -0.87 -10.50 -5.75
N MET A 200 -1.84 -9.60 -6.01
CA MET A 200 -3.06 -9.49 -5.24
C MET A 200 -4.16 -10.43 -5.75
N LYS A 201 -5.04 -10.87 -4.85
CA LYS A 201 -6.20 -11.71 -5.15
C LYS A 201 -7.43 -11.17 -4.44
N PHE A 202 -8.53 -10.96 -5.16
CA PHE A 202 -9.77 -10.44 -4.60
C PHE A 202 -10.32 -11.33 -3.48
N GLU A 203 -10.14 -12.65 -3.58
CA GLU A 203 -10.58 -13.62 -2.59
C GLU A 203 -9.87 -13.46 -1.24
N ASP A 204 -8.60 -13.04 -1.26
CA ASP A 204 -7.82 -12.79 -0.04
C ASP A 204 -8.38 -11.57 0.70
N PHE A 205 -8.65 -10.46 -0.01
CA PHE A 205 -9.30 -9.29 0.59
C PHE A 205 -10.67 -9.62 1.18
N GLN A 206 -11.50 -10.35 0.43
CA GLN A 206 -12.82 -10.75 0.90
C GLN A 206 -12.73 -11.63 2.15
N ARG A 207 -11.73 -12.52 2.24
CA ARG A 207 -11.49 -13.34 3.43
C ARG A 207 -11.09 -12.47 4.61
N ASP A 208 -10.16 -11.54 4.41
CA ASP A 208 -9.63 -10.68 5.46
C ASP A 208 -10.72 -9.72 5.99
N LEU A 209 -11.53 -9.12 5.12
CA LEU A 209 -12.67 -8.27 5.50
C LEU A 209 -13.76 -9.06 6.24
N ARG A 210 -14.09 -10.28 5.80
CA ARG A 210 -15.01 -11.17 6.54
C ARG A 210 -14.50 -11.52 7.93
N LYS A 211 -13.19 -11.76 8.06
CA LYS A 211 -12.57 -12.00 9.36
C LYS A 211 -12.68 -10.77 10.25
N LEU A 212 -12.31 -9.58 9.74
CA LEU A 212 -12.44 -8.32 10.48
C LEU A 212 -13.87 -8.06 10.93
N ARG A 213 -14.88 -8.37 10.10
CA ARG A 213 -16.28 -8.28 10.51
C ARG A 213 -16.62 -9.18 11.69
N LYS A 214 -16.20 -10.43 11.62
CA LYS A 214 -16.44 -11.40 12.70
C LYS A 214 -15.79 -10.94 14.00
N ASP A 215 -14.55 -10.50 13.92
CA ASP A 215 -13.78 -10.06 15.07
C ASP A 215 -14.33 -8.73 15.64
N LEU A 216 -14.81 -7.82 14.79
CA LEU A 216 -15.51 -6.59 15.20
C LEU A 216 -16.81 -6.89 15.94
N ASN A 217 -17.59 -7.87 15.48
CA ASN A 217 -18.80 -8.31 16.17
C ASN A 217 -18.48 -8.93 17.53
N ALA A 218 -17.40 -9.71 17.62
CA ALA A 218 -16.92 -10.25 18.89
C ALA A 218 -16.51 -9.11 19.84
N CYS A 219 -15.76 -8.12 19.37
CA CYS A 219 -15.39 -6.94 20.16
C CYS A 219 -16.62 -6.18 20.66
N SER A 220 -17.63 -5.99 19.81
CA SER A 220 -18.90 -5.36 20.21
C SER A 220 -19.58 -6.14 21.35
N ALA A 221 -19.58 -7.47 21.30
CA ALA A 221 -20.16 -8.31 22.34
C ALA A 221 -19.36 -8.24 23.66
N GLU A 222 -18.02 -8.22 23.59
CA GLU A 222 -17.18 -8.04 24.79
C GLU A 222 -17.36 -6.65 25.40
N THR A 223 -17.42 -5.59 24.58
CA THR A 223 -17.73 -4.23 25.04
C THR A 223 -19.08 -4.17 25.77
N GLU A 224 -20.12 -4.82 25.23
CA GLU A 224 -21.42 -4.91 25.89
C GLU A 224 -21.35 -5.63 27.25
N LYS A 225 -20.57 -6.70 27.36
CA LYS A 225 -20.39 -7.41 28.64
C LYS A 225 -19.71 -6.51 29.67
N VAL A 226 -18.64 -5.82 29.30
CA VAL A 226 -17.96 -4.85 30.18
C VAL A 226 -18.95 -3.79 30.66
N CYS A 227 -19.72 -3.20 29.74
CA CYS A 227 -20.70 -2.16 30.07
C CYS A 227 -21.83 -2.64 31.00
N LYS A 228 -22.21 -3.92 30.92
CA LYS A 228 -23.27 -4.51 31.76
C LYS A 228 -22.78 -4.96 33.13
N LEU A 229 -21.52 -5.40 33.23
CA LEU A 229 -20.98 -6.05 34.42
C LEU A 229 -20.08 -5.15 35.27
N SER A 230 -19.53 -4.08 34.70
CA SER A 230 -18.69 -3.12 35.44
C SER A 230 -19.52 -2.20 36.33
N SER A 231 -18.94 -1.78 37.46
CA SER A 231 -19.48 -0.70 38.30
C SER A 231 -19.33 0.66 37.61
N GLU A 232 -20.11 1.65 38.05
CA GLU A 232 -20.06 3.02 37.51
C GLU A 232 -18.64 3.62 37.58
N GLU A 233 -17.90 3.34 38.66
CA GLU A 233 -16.53 3.81 38.88
C GLU A 233 -15.52 3.25 37.88
N ASN A 234 -15.78 2.05 37.34
CA ASN A 234 -14.89 1.35 36.41
C ASN A 234 -15.38 1.43 34.95
N LEU A 235 -16.54 2.05 34.69
CA LEU A 235 -17.15 2.05 33.37
C LEU A 235 -16.38 2.93 32.39
N GLN A 236 -15.95 4.11 32.84
CA GLN A 236 -15.24 5.10 32.04
C GLN A 236 -13.74 5.06 32.30
N PRO A 237 -12.89 5.39 31.30
CA PRO A 237 -13.21 5.88 29.95
C PRO A 237 -13.49 4.78 28.91
N PHE A 238 -13.48 3.51 29.30
CA PHE A 238 -13.58 2.38 28.37
C PHE A 238 -14.81 2.45 27.47
N LYS A 239 -16.00 2.68 28.06
CA LYS A 239 -17.25 2.73 27.30
C LYS A 239 -17.20 3.77 26.19
N ASP A 240 -16.87 5.02 26.52
CA ASP A 240 -16.88 6.11 25.54
C ASP A 240 -15.86 5.86 24.42
N LYS A 241 -14.64 5.42 24.78
CA LYS A 241 -13.59 5.10 23.80
C LYS A 241 -13.99 3.94 22.89
N MET A 242 -14.63 2.90 23.42
CA MET A 242 -15.05 1.74 22.64
C MET A 242 -16.27 2.01 21.78
N ASP A 243 -17.25 2.78 22.26
CA ASP A 243 -18.39 3.19 21.45
C ASP A 243 -17.92 4.02 20.24
N GLU A 244 -16.99 4.96 20.46
CA GLU A 244 -16.39 5.75 19.39
C GLU A 244 -15.61 4.89 18.38
N PHE A 245 -14.76 3.98 18.88
CA PHE A 245 -14.02 3.04 18.04
C PHE A 245 -14.94 2.13 17.23
N LEU A 246 -15.92 1.47 17.85
CA LEU A 246 -16.81 0.53 17.19
C LEU A 246 -17.63 1.21 16.08
N ASN A 247 -18.10 2.43 16.31
CA ASN A 247 -18.83 3.21 15.30
C ASN A 247 -17.95 3.54 14.09
N ARG A 248 -16.71 3.99 14.33
CA ARG A 248 -15.74 4.23 13.25
C ARG A 248 -15.38 2.95 12.50
N ALA A 249 -15.05 1.89 13.24
CA ALA A 249 -14.62 0.61 12.67
C ALA A 249 -15.71 -0.02 11.79
N LYS A 250 -16.98 0.05 12.20
CA LYS A 250 -18.11 -0.39 11.36
C LYS A 250 -18.17 0.38 10.04
N THR A 251 -18.10 1.70 10.11
CA THR A 251 -18.14 2.58 8.93
C THR A 251 -16.96 2.34 8.00
N GLU A 252 -15.75 2.22 8.54
CA GLU A 252 -14.53 1.97 7.77
C GLU A 252 -14.57 0.60 7.08
N LEU A 253 -15.02 -0.43 7.80
CA LEU A 253 -15.16 -1.77 7.25
C LEU A 253 -16.17 -1.84 6.11
N GLU A 254 -17.34 -1.22 6.27
CA GLU A 254 -18.36 -1.12 5.20
C GLU A 254 -17.81 -0.33 3.99
N THR A 255 -17.09 0.75 4.25
CA THR A 255 -16.44 1.55 3.20
C THR A 255 -15.44 0.70 2.40
N GLN A 256 -14.57 -0.05 3.08
CA GLN A 256 -13.56 -0.88 2.41
C GLN A 256 -14.18 -2.03 1.61
N GLU A 257 -15.27 -2.63 2.08
CA GLU A 257 -16.00 -3.64 1.30
C GLU A 257 -16.62 -3.08 0.03
N ASN A 258 -17.26 -1.90 0.12
CA ASN A 258 -17.83 -1.24 -1.05
C ASN A 258 -16.73 -0.83 -2.05
N GLN A 259 -15.61 -0.30 -1.56
CA GLN A 259 -14.47 0.06 -2.40
C GLN A 259 -13.86 -1.17 -3.07
N LEU A 260 -13.73 -2.30 -2.37
CA LEU A 260 -13.24 -3.54 -2.96
C LEU A 260 -14.16 -4.03 -4.09
N ALA A 261 -15.47 -4.05 -3.86
CA ALA A 261 -16.45 -4.50 -4.84
C ALA A 261 -16.42 -3.62 -6.12
N GLU A 262 -16.38 -2.30 -5.96
CA GLU A 262 -16.27 -1.38 -7.09
C GLU A 262 -14.93 -1.53 -7.82
N THR A 263 -13.83 -1.71 -7.08
CA THR A 263 -12.50 -1.93 -7.67
C THR A 263 -12.46 -3.22 -8.48
N GLN A 264 -13.08 -4.30 -7.99
CA GLN A 264 -13.19 -5.56 -8.72
C GLN A 264 -13.99 -5.39 -10.01
N LYS A 265 -15.12 -4.67 -9.95
CA LYS A 265 -15.92 -4.35 -11.13
C LYS A 265 -15.13 -3.56 -12.18
N ILE A 266 -14.47 -2.47 -11.78
CA ILE A 266 -13.63 -1.66 -12.68
C ILE A 266 -12.53 -2.52 -13.31
N PHE A 267 -11.89 -3.37 -12.51
CA PHE A 267 -10.85 -4.26 -13.01
C PHE A 267 -11.38 -5.27 -14.06
N LEU A 268 -12.55 -5.87 -13.83
CA LEU A 268 -13.16 -6.78 -14.79
C LEU A 268 -13.55 -6.05 -16.08
N GLU A 269 -14.15 -4.86 -15.98
CA GLU A 269 -14.47 -4.02 -17.16
C GLU A 269 -13.20 -3.66 -17.95
N LEU A 270 -12.11 -3.32 -17.26
CA LEU A 270 -10.81 -3.05 -17.87
C LEU A 270 -10.24 -4.30 -18.57
N SER A 271 -10.37 -5.48 -17.96
CA SER A 271 -9.92 -6.72 -18.57
C SER A 271 -10.65 -7.01 -19.89
N VAL A 272 -11.94 -6.68 -19.95
CA VAL A 272 -12.78 -6.80 -21.16
C VAL A 272 -12.38 -5.75 -22.20
N SER A 273 -12.15 -4.48 -21.80
CA SER A 273 -11.77 -3.42 -22.74
C SER A 273 -10.45 -3.71 -23.45
N PHE A 274 -9.53 -4.41 -22.77
CA PHE A 274 -8.26 -4.89 -23.32
C PHE A 274 -8.32 -6.30 -23.95
N SER A 275 -9.51 -6.89 -24.05
CA SER A 275 -9.74 -8.23 -24.62
C SER A 275 -8.89 -9.34 -23.98
N VAL A 276 -8.58 -9.21 -22.68
CA VAL A 276 -7.85 -10.23 -21.93
C VAL A 276 -8.81 -11.33 -21.51
N LYS A 277 -8.44 -12.58 -21.76
CA LYS A 277 -9.24 -13.76 -21.42
C LYS A 277 -8.71 -14.42 -20.14
N PRO A 278 -9.59 -15.02 -19.33
CA PRO A 278 -9.16 -15.82 -18.18
C PRO A 278 -8.28 -16.99 -18.65
N LYS A 279 -7.28 -17.36 -17.84
CA LYS A 279 -6.47 -18.55 -18.10
C LYS A 279 -7.28 -19.82 -17.85
N ALA A 280 -6.82 -20.95 -18.38
CA ALA A 280 -7.46 -22.24 -18.16
C ALA A 280 -7.60 -22.53 -16.66
N GLY A 281 -8.83 -22.79 -16.21
CA GLY A 281 -9.14 -23.01 -14.78
C GLY A 281 -9.58 -21.77 -14.02
N GLU A 282 -9.46 -20.57 -14.59
CA GLU A 282 -9.98 -19.33 -14.01
C GLU A 282 -11.42 -19.07 -14.50
N LYS A 283 -12.31 -18.63 -13.60
CA LYS A 283 -13.67 -18.20 -13.98
C LYS A 283 -13.67 -16.78 -14.57
N GLU A 284 -12.83 -15.92 -14.01
CA GLU A 284 -12.66 -14.51 -14.36
C GLU A 284 -11.17 -14.23 -14.51
N VAL A 285 -10.81 -13.16 -15.23
CA VAL A 285 -9.40 -12.75 -15.36
C VAL A 285 -8.87 -12.43 -13.97
N SER A 286 -7.70 -12.97 -13.61
CA SER A 286 -7.05 -12.63 -12.33
C SER A 286 -6.18 -11.37 -12.45
N PRO A 287 -5.97 -10.60 -11.36
CA PRO A 287 -5.01 -9.49 -11.33
C PRO A 287 -3.62 -9.91 -11.83
N HIS A 288 -3.18 -11.12 -11.50
CA HIS A 288 -1.94 -11.68 -12.01
C HIS A 288 -1.94 -11.77 -13.55
N THR A 289 -2.95 -12.43 -14.14
CA THR A 289 -3.06 -12.61 -15.60
C THR A 289 -3.03 -11.28 -16.36
N PHE A 290 -3.63 -10.23 -15.80
CA PHE A 290 -3.68 -8.92 -16.44
C PHE A 290 -2.42 -8.07 -16.16
N PHE A 291 -2.09 -7.84 -14.89
CA PHE A 291 -1.03 -6.90 -14.51
C PHE A 291 0.38 -7.46 -14.73
N SER A 292 0.59 -8.77 -14.83
CA SER A 292 1.93 -9.32 -15.12
C SER A 292 2.45 -8.88 -16.48
N ILE A 293 1.56 -8.79 -17.48
CA ILE A 293 1.89 -8.34 -18.84
C ILE A 293 2.33 -6.88 -18.80
N TRP A 294 1.54 -6.05 -18.12
CA TRP A 294 1.85 -4.63 -17.94
C TRP A 294 3.12 -4.40 -17.12
N HIS A 295 3.34 -5.19 -16.07
CA HIS A 295 4.56 -5.11 -15.26
C HIS A 295 5.80 -5.37 -16.11
N GLU A 296 5.82 -6.44 -16.91
CA GLU A 296 6.96 -6.74 -17.78
C GLU A 296 7.19 -5.62 -18.79
N PHE A 297 6.13 -5.22 -19.51
CA PHE A 297 6.22 -4.16 -20.50
C PHE A 297 6.66 -2.82 -19.91
N SER A 298 6.06 -2.41 -18.78
CA SER A 298 6.39 -1.16 -18.09
C SER A 298 7.83 -1.17 -17.59
N THR A 299 8.32 -2.30 -17.07
CA THR A 299 9.71 -2.45 -16.64
C THR A 299 10.66 -2.19 -17.81
N ASP A 300 10.48 -2.91 -18.91
CA ASP A 300 11.33 -2.76 -20.09
C ASP A 300 11.22 -1.35 -20.69
N PHE A 301 10.00 -0.79 -20.73
CA PHE A 301 9.76 0.58 -21.19
C PHE A 301 10.45 1.60 -20.31
N LYS A 302 10.42 1.44 -18.98
CA LYS A 302 11.04 2.37 -18.03
C LYS A 302 12.56 2.39 -18.16
N ASP A 303 13.17 1.25 -18.40
CA ASP A 303 14.62 1.17 -18.64
C ASP A 303 15.02 1.90 -19.92
N GLN A 304 14.27 1.69 -21.01
CA GLN A 304 14.48 2.45 -22.24
C GLN A 304 14.19 3.95 -22.04
N TRP A 305 13.15 4.31 -21.28
CA TRP A 305 12.74 5.70 -21.04
C TRP A 305 13.84 6.47 -20.31
N LYS A 306 14.42 5.87 -19.25
CA LYS A 306 15.58 6.45 -18.54
C LYS A 306 16.77 6.63 -19.48
N LYS A 307 17.08 5.62 -20.30
CA LYS A 307 18.19 5.67 -21.26
C LYS A 307 17.99 6.78 -22.29
N GLN A 308 16.82 6.85 -22.90
CA GLN A 308 16.51 7.84 -23.95
C GLN A 308 16.42 9.27 -23.38
N ASN A 309 15.84 9.46 -22.19
CA ASN A 309 15.84 10.76 -21.52
C ASN A 309 17.25 11.27 -21.24
N LYS A 310 18.15 10.39 -20.78
CA LYS A 310 19.55 10.74 -20.56
C LYS A 310 20.24 11.18 -21.86
N LEU A 311 19.96 10.49 -22.97
CA LEU A 311 20.50 10.86 -24.30
C LEU A 311 19.98 12.22 -24.75
N ILE A 312 18.67 12.48 -24.65
CA ILE A 312 18.06 13.77 -25.02
C ILE A 312 18.63 14.91 -24.17
N LEU A 313 18.83 14.68 -22.86
CA LEU A 313 19.50 15.66 -21.97
C LEU A 313 20.93 15.96 -22.44
N GLN A 314 21.71 14.95 -22.82
CA GLN A 314 23.08 15.12 -23.33
C GLN A 314 23.08 15.90 -24.66
N GLU A 315 22.20 15.57 -25.59
CA GLU A 315 22.03 16.28 -26.87
C GLU A 315 21.68 17.76 -26.65
N ARG A 316 20.80 18.05 -25.69
CA ARG A 316 20.43 19.42 -25.31
C ARG A 316 21.61 20.19 -24.72
N LYS A 317 22.38 19.58 -23.81
CA LYS A 317 23.59 20.20 -23.25
C LYS A 317 24.61 20.53 -24.34
N GLN A 318 24.89 19.59 -25.24
CA GLN A 318 25.82 19.83 -26.36
C GLN A 318 25.31 20.91 -27.32
N SER A 319 24.00 20.96 -27.58
CA SER A 319 23.39 21.97 -28.44
C SER A 319 23.38 23.36 -27.78
N TRP A 320 23.34 23.43 -26.45
CA TRP A 320 23.51 24.67 -25.70
C TRP A 320 24.96 25.16 -25.76
N VAL A 321 25.94 24.27 -25.51
CA VAL A 321 27.38 24.61 -25.61
C VAL A 321 27.72 25.14 -27.00
N ARG A 322 27.31 24.43 -28.06
CA ARG A 322 27.55 24.86 -29.46
C ARG A 322 26.94 26.23 -29.78
N ARG A 323 25.76 26.55 -29.22
CA ARG A 323 25.12 27.86 -29.40
C ARG A 323 25.87 28.96 -28.65
N SER A 324 26.24 28.71 -27.39
CA SER A 324 27.04 29.65 -26.59
C SER A 324 28.40 29.95 -27.22
N GLU A 325 29.06 28.95 -27.82
CA GLU A 325 30.32 29.12 -28.56
C GLU A 325 30.13 29.92 -29.85
N ALA A 326 29.06 29.67 -30.61
CA ALA A 326 28.73 30.41 -31.82
C ALA A 326 28.38 31.89 -31.53
N ASP A 327 27.71 32.16 -30.41
CA ASP A 327 27.38 33.51 -29.97
C ASP A 327 28.61 34.24 -29.41
N ASN A 328 29.49 33.56 -28.67
CA ASN A 328 30.78 34.11 -28.24
C ASN A 328 31.73 34.39 -29.43
N GLY A 329 31.65 33.61 -30.50
CA GLY A 329 32.34 33.89 -31.77
C GLY A 329 31.80 35.09 -32.55
N LYS A 330 30.58 35.56 -32.22
CA LYS A 330 29.96 36.78 -32.80
C LYS A 330 30.04 38.02 -31.89
N LEU A 331 30.44 37.84 -30.63
CA LEU A 331 30.51 38.91 -29.63
C LEU A 331 31.94 39.37 -29.37
N SER A 332 32.58 39.89 -30.42
CA SER A 332 33.67 40.87 -30.28
C SER A 332 33.10 42.27 -29.99
N SER A 333 32.26 42.42 -28.96
CA SER A 333 31.90 43.76 -28.45
C SER A 333 31.85 43.76 -26.91
N PRO A 334 32.61 44.64 -26.22
CA PRO A 334 32.82 44.57 -24.76
C PRO A 334 31.58 44.79 -23.86
N SER A 335 30.38 45.00 -24.41
CA SER A 335 29.23 45.52 -23.64
C SER A 335 28.36 44.47 -22.93
N LEU A 336 28.59 43.17 -23.18
CA LEU A 336 27.75 42.08 -22.63
C LEU A 336 28.41 41.24 -21.51
N LEU A 337 29.73 41.32 -21.34
CA LEU A 337 30.43 40.73 -20.18
C LEU A 337 29.93 41.34 -18.86
N HIS A 338 29.55 42.61 -18.86
CA HIS A 338 28.95 43.28 -17.69
C HIS A 338 27.54 42.75 -17.37
N LYS A 339 26.77 42.30 -18.37
CA LYS A 339 25.43 41.73 -18.17
C LYS A 339 25.48 40.28 -17.67
N LEU A 340 26.50 39.51 -18.06
CA LEU A 340 26.71 38.14 -17.55
C LEU A 340 27.17 38.09 -16.08
N CYS A 341 27.93 39.09 -15.61
CA CYS A 341 28.27 39.19 -14.18
C CYS A 341 27.05 39.55 -13.32
N LEU A 342 26.15 40.42 -13.79
CA LEU A 342 24.95 40.80 -13.03
C LEU A 342 23.91 39.67 -12.96
N TYR A 343 23.77 38.85 -14.01
CA TYR A 343 22.81 37.74 -14.00
C TYR A 343 23.23 36.59 -13.07
N ASN A 344 24.54 36.35 -12.90
CA ASN A 344 25.04 35.32 -11.99
C ASN A 344 25.13 35.76 -10.52
N LEU A 345 25.25 37.07 -10.22
CA LEU A 345 25.24 37.55 -8.84
C LEU A 345 23.83 37.60 -8.22
N THR A 346 22.79 37.79 -9.03
CA THR A 346 21.41 37.88 -8.49
C THR A 346 20.81 36.51 -8.12
N ARG A 347 21.38 35.39 -8.60
CA ARG A 347 20.88 34.03 -8.32
C ARG A 347 21.59 33.29 -7.19
N VAL A 348 22.74 33.78 -6.73
CA VAL A 348 23.44 33.22 -5.55
C VAL A 348 22.88 33.79 -4.24
N ILE A 349 22.09 34.87 -4.28
CA ILE A 349 21.51 35.50 -3.08
C ILE A 349 20.08 35.01 -2.76
N SER A 350 19.41 34.25 -3.64
CA SER A 350 18.06 33.72 -3.36
C SER A 350 18.02 32.31 -2.72
N HIS A 351 19.15 31.83 -2.20
CA HIS A 351 19.25 30.60 -1.40
C HIS A 351 20.00 30.86 -0.09
N PHE A 352 19.55 31.90 0.62
CA PHE A 352 19.60 31.99 2.07
C PHE A 352 18.18 32.13 2.59
#